data_AF-A0A0D5XZC1-F1
#
_entry.id   AF-A0A0D5XZC1-F1
#
_cell.length_a   1.000
_cell.length_b   1.000
_cell.length_c   1.000
_cell.angle_alpha   90.00
_cell.angle_beta   90.00
_cell.angle_gamma   90.00
#
_symmetry.space_group_name_H-M   'P 1'
#
loop_
_entity.id
_entity.type
_entity.pdbx_description
1 polymer ?
#
loop_
_entity_poly.entity_id
_entity_poly.type
_entity_poly.pdbx_seq_one_letter_code
_entity_poly.pdbx_strand_id
1 'polypeptide(L)'
;MGHFPSWMLQSAHNYLKAAEILDAQNLPHVAQINAAIGMEILLKSFISVPDQHQGTSGETYKLDAAALAAAHQHLQSTDKTNRKTPDRHDLLTLFHAMPEAIRRSLALDSQEDSFERYRDVFTNNRYPYESSSWKFSDPVLMRLLRWTLANVVGYYKEQGSQDPFVLSYMAEVQTRAAAE
;
A
#
# COMPACT_ATOMS: atom_id res chain seq x y z
N MET A 1 -18.61 7.62 -3.46
CA MET A 1 -17.33 7.40 -4.18
C MET A 1 -17.67 7.02 -5.61
N GLY A 2 -17.11 7.69 -6.62
CA GLY A 2 -17.46 7.47 -8.02
C GLY A 2 -16.52 6.57 -8.81
N HIS A 3 -15.35 6.21 -8.26
CA HIS A 3 -14.33 5.43 -8.95
C HIS A 3 -13.57 4.53 -7.98
N PHE A 4 -13.47 3.25 -8.30
CA PHE A 4 -12.64 2.28 -7.58
C PHE A 4 -11.41 1.98 -8.44
N PRO A 5 -10.18 2.38 -8.03
CA PRO A 5 -8.96 2.08 -8.77
C PRO A 5 -8.54 0.60 -8.58
N SER A 6 -9.42 -0.33 -8.94
CA SER A 6 -9.24 -1.77 -8.73
C SER A 6 -8.01 -2.33 -9.44
N TRP A 7 -7.59 -1.71 -10.55
CA TRP A 7 -6.30 -2.00 -11.21
C TRP A 7 -5.09 -1.78 -10.28
N MET A 8 -5.12 -0.74 -9.44
CA MET A 8 -4.07 -0.51 -8.44
C MET A 8 -4.10 -1.58 -7.36
N LEU A 9 -5.29 -2.00 -6.90
CA LEU A 9 -5.43 -3.09 -5.92
C LEU A 9 -4.90 -4.42 -6.48
N GLN A 10 -5.23 -4.73 -7.74
CA GLN A 10 -4.70 -5.90 -8.44
C GLN A 10 -3.17 -5.84 -8.56
N SER A 11 -2.64 -4.66 -8.86
CA SER A 11 -1.18 -4.44 -8.93
C SER A 11 -0.52 -4.67 -7.57
N ALA A 12 -1.07 -4.11 -6.48
CA ALA A 12 -0.60 -4.34 -5.12
C ALA A 12 -0.64 -5.84 -4.74
N HIS A 13 -1.70 -6.55 -5.13
CA HIS A 13 -1.82 -7.99 -4.93
C HIS A 13 -0.75 -8.79 -5.70
N ASN A 14 -0.42 -8.39 -6.93
CA ASN A 14 0.66 -9.04 -7.68
C ASN A 14 2.02 -8.89 -6.98
N TYR A 15 2.30 -7.71 -6.41
CA TYR A 15 3.50 -7.49 -5.60
C TYR A 15 3.50 -8.29 -4.30
N LEU A 16 2.34 -8.48 -3.65
CA LEU A 16 2.22 -9.39 -2.52
C LEU A 16 2.54 -10.83 -2.92
N LYS A 17 1.96 -11.34 -4.01
CA LYS A 17 2.26 -12.69 -4.54
C LYS A 17 3.75 -12.85 -4.85
N ALA A 18 4.36 -11.84 -5.47
CA ALA A 18 5.80 -11.84 -5.73
C ALA A 18 6.61 -11.89 -4.44
N ALA A 19 6.25 -11.09 -3.43
CA ALA A 19 6.90 -11.10 -2.12
C ALA A 19 6.81 -12.49 -1.46
N GLU A 20 5.63 -13.13 -1.48
CA GLU A 20 5.41 -14.46 -0.90
C GLU A 20 6.25 -15.54 -1.61
N ILE A 21 6.34 -15.49 -2.94
CA ILE A 21 7.18 -16.41 -3.72
C ILE A 21 8.65 -16.21 -3.36
N LEU A 22 9.13 -14.96 -3.31
CA LEU A 22 10.52 -14.64 -2.99
C LEU A 22 10.90 -15.05 -1.57
N ASP A 23 10.01 -14.85 -0.61
CA ASP A 23 10.20 -15.28 0.78
C ASP A 23 10.34 -16.81 0.87
N ALA A 24 9.46 -17.55 0.16
CA ALA A 24 9.54 -19.01 0.06
C ALA A 24 10.82 -19.53 -0.61
N GLN A 25 11.49 -18.69 -1.43
CA GLN A 25 12.79 -18.99 -2.04
C GLN A 25 13.98 -18.53 -1.18
N ASN A 26 13.76 -18.15 0.09
CA ASN A 26 14.79 -17.62 1.00
C ASN A 26 15.44 -16.32 0.50
N LEU A 27 14.66 -15.44 -0.13
CA LEU A 27 15.08 -14.11 -0.57
C LEU A 27 14.35 -12.99 0.22
N PRO A 28 14.42 -12.98 1.57
CA PRO A 28 13.54 -12.17 2.41
C PRO A 28 13.74 -10.66 2.23
N HIS A 29 14.96 -10.22 1.89
CA HIS A 29 15.23 -8.82 1.59
C HIS A 29 14.51 -8.34 0.33
N VAL A 30 14.55 -9.15 -0.74
CA VAL A 30 13.86 -8.85 -1.99
C VAL A 30 12.34 -8.97 -1.81
N ALA A 31 11.89 -9.93 -1.00
CA ALA A 31 10.49 -10.06 -0.62
C ALA A 31 9.97 -8.81 0.10
N GLN A 32 10.72 -8.29 1.08
CA GLN A 32 10.33 -7.08 1.82
C GLN A 32 10.25 -5.84 0.91
N ILE A 33 11.15 -5.69 -0.07
CA ILE A 33 11.06 -4.61 -1.06
C ILE A 33 9.78 -4.73 -1.89
N ASN A 34 9.43 -5.94 -2.33
CA ASN A 34 8.18 -6.17 -3.07
C ASN A 34 6.94 -5.88 -2.20
N ALA A 35 6.98 -6.26 -0.93
CA ALA A 35 5.93 -5.91 0.02
C ALA A 35 5.81 -4.38 0.22
N ALA A 36 6.93 -3.65 0.26
CA ALA A 36 6.92 -2.18 0.33
C ALA A 36 6.29 -1.56 -0.91
N ILE A 37 6.61 -2.07 -2.11
CA ILE A 37 5.98 -1.61 -3.36
C ILE A 37 4.47 -1.87 -3.35
N GLY A 38 4.06 -3.08 -2.96
CA GLY A 38 2.64 -3.42 -2.85
C GLY A 38 1.90 -2.51 -1.88
N MET A 39 2.50 -2.21 -0.73
CA MET A 39 1.93 -1.28 0.25
C MET A 39 1.85 0.15 -0.29
N GLU A 40 2.89 0.65 -0.94
CA GLU A 40 2.92 1.97 -1.59
C GLU A 40 1.76 2.11 -2.58
N ILE A 41 1.57 1.12 -3.47
CA ILE A 41 0.49 1.13 -4.46
C ILE A 41 -0.87 1.13 -3.77
N LEU A 42 -1.05 0.32 -2.72
CA LEU A 42 -2.31 0.21 -2.00
C LEU A 42 -2.69 1.52 -1.30
N LEU A 43 -1.75 2.18 -0.62
CA LEU A 43 -1.99 3.49 -0.01
C LEU A 43 -2.28 4.55 -1.07
N LYS A 44 -1.52 4.55 -2.18
CA LYS A 44 -1.75 5.46 -3.31
C LYS A 44 -3.13 5.31 -3.93
N SER A 45 -3.72 4.11 -3.91
CA SER A 45 -5.06 3.88 -4.45
C SER A 45 -6.14 4.77 -3.81
N PHE A 46 -5.93 5.25 -2.58
CA PHE A 46 -6.87 6.14 -1.90
C PHE A 46 -6.67 7.63 -2.16
N ILE A 47 -5.53 8.00 -2.72
CA ILE A 47 -5.14 9.40 -2.99
C ILE A 47 -4.81 9.61 -4.47
N SER A 48 -5.24 8.68 -5.32
CA SER A 48 -5.07 8.73 -6.77
C SER A 48 -6.37 9.14 -7.42
N VAL A 49 -6.30 10.03 -8.40
CA VAL A 49 -7.41 10.39 -9.28
C VAL A 49 -7.09 9.96 -10.71
N PRO A 50 -8.09 9.49 -11.49
CA PRO A 50 -7.88 9.19 -12.91
C PRO A 50 -7.29 10.38 -13.66
N ASP A 51 -6.34 10.10 -14.56
CA ASP A 51 -5.67 11.13 -15.36
C ASP A 51 -5.86 10.89 -16.86
N GLN A 52 -5.56 9.69 -17.36
CA GLN A 52 -5.72 9.33 -18.77
C GLN A 52 -6.42 7.98 -18.91
N HIS A 53 -7.08 7.79 -20.06
CA HIS A 53 -7.70 6.52 -20.47
C HIS A 53 -8.70 5.93 -19.44
N GLN A 54 -9.47 6.81 -18.79
CA GLN A 54 -10.42 6.43 -17.74
C GLN A 54 -11.38 5.33 -18.23
N GLY A 55 -11.59 4.30 -17.42
CA GLY A 55 -12.47 3.18 -17.71
C GLY A 55 -11.91 2.13 -18.70
N THR A 56 -10.62 2.21 -19.05
CA THR A 56 -9.95 1.21 -19.89
C THR A 56 -8.85 0.46 -19.12
N SER A 57 -8.30 -0.60 -19.70
CA SER A 57 -7.14 -1.31 -19.15
C SER A 57 -5.86 -0.46 -19.13
N GLY A 58 -5.84 0.69 -19.82
CA GLY A 58 -4.73 1.64 -19.85
C GLY A 58 -4.94 2.85 -18.93
N GLU A 59 -5.94 2.81 -18.05
CA GLU A 59 -6.23 3.92 -17.12
C GLU A 59 -4.99 4.28 -16.29
N THR A 60 -4.62 5.55 -16.31
CA THR A 60 -3.52 6.10 -15.51
C THR A 60 -4.06 7.01 -14.43
N TYR A 61 -3.23 7.24 -13.41
CA TYR A 61 -3.61 8.03 -12.25
C TYR A 61 -2.53 9.05 -11.91
N LYS A 62 -2.97 10.17 -11.35
CA LYS A 62 -2.10 11.14 -10.68
C LYS A 62 -2.41 11.17 -9.20
N LEU A 63 -1.39 11.40 -8.39
CA LEU A 63 -1.57 11.58 -6.95
C LEU A 63 -2.17 12.95 -6.67
N ASP A 64 -3.06 12.98 -5.70
CA ASP A 64 -3.59 14.21 -5.13
C ASP A 64 -2.46 14.96 -4.39
N ALA A 65 -1.95 15.99 -5.04
CA ALA A 65 -0.87 16.82 -4.51
C ALA A 65 -1.30 17.59 -3.25
N ALA A 66 -2.59 17.92 -3.11
CA ALA A 66 -3.09 18.62 -1.92
C ALA A 66 -3.14 17.68 -0.72
N ALA A 67 -3.59 16.44 -0.91
CA ALA A 67 -3.56 15.41 0.14
C ALA A 67 -2.13 15.13 0.63
N LEU A 68 -1.17 15.00 -0.30
CA LEU A 68 0.24 14.83 0.04
C LEU A 68 0.82 16.03 0.78
N ALA A 69 0.49 17.26 0.36
CA ALA A 69 0.96 18.47 1.03
C ALA A 69 0.41 18.59 2.45
N ALA A 70 -0.87 18.29 2.66
CA ALA A 70 -1.49 18.29 3.98
C ALA A 70 -0.87 17.24 4.92
N ALA A 71 -0.66 16.01 4.43
CA ALA A 71 0.01 14.96 5.19
C ALA A 71 1.44 15.34 5.57
N HIS A 72 2.18 15.95 4.64
CA HIS A 72 3.54 16.40 4.90
C HIS A 72 3.58 17.52 5.95
N GLN A 73 2.67 18.49 5.88
CA GLN A 73 2.54 19.54 6.90
C GLN A 73 2.21 18.97 8.28
N HIS A 74 1.32 17.97 8.34
CA HIS A 74 1.02 17.27 9.58
C HIS A 74 2.29 16.62 10.17
N LEU A 75 3.04 15.87 9.37
CA LEU A 75 4.27 15.23 9.81
C LEU A 75 5.36 16.22 10.24
N GLN A 76 5.43 17.40 9.63
CA GLN A 76 6.31 18.48 10.09
C GLN A 76 5.84 19.02 11.45
N SER A 77 4.54 19.21 11.64
CA SER A 77 3.99 19.74 12.90
C SER A 77 4.15 18.80 14.10
N THR A 78 4.34 17.50 13.84
CA THR A 78 4.55 16.47 14.86
C THR A 78 6.01 16.00 14.93
N ASP A 79 6.95 16.73 14.33
CA ASP A 79 8.38 16.39 14.28
C ASP A 79 8.70 15.00 13.70
N LYS A 80 7.78 14.42 12.90
CA LYS A 80 7.94 13.11 12.24
C LYS A 80 8.60 13.21 10.86
N THR A 81 8.90 14.41 10.37
CA THR A 81 9.75 14.62 9.19
C THR A 81 10.43 15.99 9.20
N ASN A 82 11.66 16.04 8.71
CA ASN A 82 12.41 17.28 8.45
C ASN A 82 12.59 17.54 6.94
N ARG A 83 11.94 16.75 6.08
CA ARG A 83 12.00 16.91 4.63
C ARG A 83 11.40 18.26 4.22
N LYS A 84 11.99 18.89 3.21
CA LYS A 84 11.53 20.18 2.67
C LYS A 84 10.29 20.04 1.79
N THR A 85 10.10 18.88 1.20
CA THR A 85 9.03 18.61 0.24
C THR A 85 8.33 17.30 0.59
N PRO A 86 7.03 17.18 0.27
CA PRO A 86 6.31 15.92 0.40
C PRO A 86 7.02 14.80 -0.36
N ASP A 87 7.21 13.65 0.29
CA ASP A 87 7.76 12.47 -0.36
C ASP A 87 6.62 11.52 -0.76
N ARG A 88 6.47 11.32 -2.08
CA ARG A 88 5.42 10.48 -2.67
C ARG A 88 5.70 8.97 -2.56
N HIS A 89 6.84 8.57 -2.00
CA HIS A 89 7.24 7.18 -1.79
C HIS A 89 7.35 6.82 -0.30
N ASP A 90 7.22 7.81 0.58
CA ASP A 90 7.23 7.64 2.03
C ASP A 90 5.91 7.04 2.51
N LEU A 91 5.95 5.79 3.03
CA LEU A 91 4.73 5.10 3.47
C LEU A 91 3.99 5.83 4.59
N LEU A 92 4.71 6.54 5.47
CA LEU A 92 4.08 7.31 6.54
C LEU A 92 3.39 8.56 5.98
N THR A 93 4.00 9.23 5.00
CA THR A 93 3.36 10.35 4.28
C THR A 93 2.12 9.87 3.53
N LEU A 94 2.20 8.73 2.83
CA LEU A 94 1.06 8.15 2.10
C LEU A 94 -0.06 7.71 3.03
N PHE A 95 0.28 7.13 4.19
CA PHE A 95 -0.68 6.81 5.24
C PHE A 95 -1.42 8.08 5.68
N HIS A 96 -0.72 9.13 6.10
CA HIS A 96 -1.37 10.37 6.55
C HIS A 96 -2.13 11.12 5.45
N ALA A 97 -1.81 10.88 4.17
CA ALA A 97 -2.55 11.43 3.05
C ALA A 97 -3.90 10.74 2.81
N MET A 98 -4.09 9.51 3.28
CA MET A 98 -5.38 8.83 3.18
C MET A 98 -6.45 9.55 4.04
N PRO A 99 -7.70 9.66 3.53
CA PRO A 99 -8.79 10.21 4.31
C PRO A 99 -8.94 9.49 5.66
N GLU A 100 -8.96 10.26 6.75
CA GLU A 100 -8.96 9.74 8.12
C GLU A 100 -10.13 8.77 8.39
N ALA A 101 -11.33 9.07 7.86
CA ALA A 101 -12.48 8.20 7.99
C ALA A 101 -12.24 6.79 7.40
N ILE A 102 -11.51 6.71 6.27
CA ILE A 102 -11.17 5.45 5.62
C ILE A 102 -10.07 4.71 6.40
N ARG A 103 -9.06 5.43 6.90
CA ARG A 103 -8.01 4.83 7.75
C ARG A 103 -8.61 4.18 8.98
N ARG A 104 -9.53 4.87 9.65
CA ARG A 104 -10.27 4.36 10.81
C ARG A 104 -11.13 3.15 10.45
N SER A 105 -11.88 3.20 9.35
CA SER A 105 -12.73 2.06 8.94
C SER A 105 -11.92 0.81 8.60
N LEU A 106 -10.70 0.98 8.10
CA LEU A 106 -9.77 -0.10 7.79
C LEU A 106 -8.87 -0.50 8.97
N ALA A 107 -9.05 0.12 10.15
CA ALA A 107 -8.22 -0.05 11.35
C ALA A 107 -6.71 0.20 11.12
N LEU A 108 -6.35 1.08 10.17
CA LEU A 108 -4.95 1.36 9.85
C LEU A 108 -4.26 2.24 10.88
N ASP A 109 -5.01 3.01 11.67
CA ASP A 109 -4.44 3.87 12.71
C ASP A 109 -3.63 3.07 13.74
N SER A 110 -4.02 1.82 14.04
CA SER A 110 -3.26 0.95 14.94
C SER A 110 -1.95 0.44 14.35
N GLN A 111 -1.64 0.77 13.08
CA GLN A 111 -0.47 0.30 12.34
C GLN A 111 0.49 1.46 11.99
N GLU A 112 0.25 2.68 12.49
CA GLU A 112 1.08 3.86 12.19
C GLU A 112 2.58 3.62 12.41
N ASP A 113 2.95 3.01 13.54
CA ASP A 113 4.35 2.70 13.86
C ASP A 113 5.00 1.79 12.81
N SER A 114 4.22 0.90 12.18
CA SER A 114 4.72 0.06 11.08
C SER A 114 4.97 0.89 9.83
N PHE A 115 4.08 1.83 9.49
CA PHE A 115 4.29 2.73 8.36
C PHE A 115 5.50 3.64 8.59
N GLU A 116 5.71 4.10 9.82
CA GLU A 116 6.89 4.88 10.20
C GLU A 116 8.18 4.04 10.09
N ARG A 117 8.17 2.81 10.63
CA ARG A 117 9.31 1.89 10.56
C ARG A 117 9.71 1.58 9.12
N TYR A 118 8.75 1.32 8.24
CA TYR A 118 9.02 0.86 6.87
C TYR A 118 9.00 1.98 5.82
N ARG A 119 8.91 3.25 6.24
CA ARG A 119 8.64 4.40 5.37
C ARG A 119 9.54 4.53 4.14
N ASP A 120 10.82 4.14 4.26
CA ASP A 120 11.82 4.29 3.21
C ASP A 120 12.34 2.97 2.64
N VAL A 121 11.69 1.83 2.95
CA VAL A 121 12.17 0.51 2.50
C VAL A 121 12.29 0.46 0.98
N PHE A 122 11.29 0.96 0.26
CA PHE A 122 11.31 0.95 -1.20
C PHE A 122 12.42 1.83 -1.78
N THR A 123 12.71 2.98 -1.17
CA THR A 123 13.69 3.94 -1.71
C THR A 123 15.12 3.56 -1.36
N ASN A 124 15.37 3.17 -0.11
CA ASN A 124 16.71 3.00 0.46
C ASN A 124 17.21 1.55 0.48
N ASN A 125 16.32 0.55 0.52
CA ASN A 125 16.75 -0.83 0.72
C ASN A 125 16.93 -1.62 -0.59
N ARG A 126 16.79 -1.01 -1.77
CA ARG A 126 16.94 -1.71 -3.07
C ARG A 126 18.30 -2.38 -3.23
N TYR A 127 19.35 -1.77 -2.69
CA TYR A 127 20.73 -2.20 -2.86
C TYR A 127 21.32 -2.57 -1.50
N PRO A 128 21.32 -3.85 -1.08
CA PRO A 128 21.72 -4.26 0.26
C PRO A 128 23.19 -3.97 0.59
N TYR A 129 24.03 -3.75 -0.42
CA TYR A 129 25.43 -3.36 -0.25
C TYR A 129 25.63 -1.87 0.05
N GLU A 130 24.62 -1.01 -0.13
CA GLU A 130 24.71 0.41 0.22
C GLU A 130 24.69 0.60 1.73
N SER A 131 25.45 1.59 2.22
CA SER A 131 25.57 1.89 3.65
C SER A 131 24.26 2.35 4.27
N SER A 132 23.38 2.98 3.48
CA SER A 132 22.04 3.42 3.87
C SER A 132 21.01 2.30 3.91
N SER A 133 21.27 1.16 3.27
CA SER A 133 20.33 0.03 3.26
C SER A 133 20.33 -0.68 4.60
N TRP A 134 19.13 -1.06 5.04
CA TRP A 134 18.95 -1.96 6.17
C TRP A 134 19.63 -3.29 5.86
N LYS A 135 20.26 -3.87 6.89
CA LYS A 135 20.97 -5.16 6.80
C LYS A 135 20.13 -6.36 7.21
N PHE A 136 18.91 -6.10 7.67
CA PHE A 136 17.98 -7.11 8.15
C PHE A 136 16.66 -6.94 7.45
N SER A 137 16.02 -8.07 7.18
CA SER A 137 14.65 -8.14 6.68
C SER A 137 13.79 -8.91 7.66
N ASP A 138 12.50 -8.58 7.66
CA ASP A 138 11.54 -9.22 8.54
C ASP A 138 10.18 -9.37 7.81
N PRO A 139 9.35 -10.35 8.21
CA PRO A 139 8.08 -10.63 7.54
C PRO A 139 6.93 -9.68 7.91
N VAL A 140 7.14 -8.69 8.80
CA VAL A 140 6.04 -7.85 9.33
C VAL A 140 5.40 -7.03 8.22
N LEU A 141 6.19 -6.38 7.35
CA LEU A 141 5.65 -5.56 6.26
C LEU A 141 4.83 -6.39 5.27
N MET A 142 5.27 -7.61 4.95
CA MET A 142 4.52 -8.53 4.08
C MET A 142 3.21 -8.96 4.73
N ARG A 143 3.21 -9.29 6.02
CA ARG A 143 1.98 -9.61 6.77
C ARG A 143 1.03 -8.41 6.83
N LEU A 144 1.56 -7.21 7.07
CA LEU A 144 0.79 -5.98 7.08
C LEU A 144 0.16 -5.74 5.70
N LEU A 145 0.92 -5.88 4.60
CA LEU A 145 0.38 -5.79 3.25
C LEU A 145 -0.75 -6.79 3.01
N ARG A 146 -0.55 -8.07 3.37
CA ARG A 146 -1.59 -9.10 3.22
C ARG A 146 -2.88 -8.72 3.94
N TRP A 147 -2.76 -8.29 5.19
CA TRP A 147 -3.90 -7.89 6.02
C TRP A 147 -4.58 -6.62 5.48
N THR A 148 -3.81 -5.58 5.16
CA THR A 148 -4.35 -4.33 4.61
C THR A 148 -5.04 -4.56 3.27
N LEU A 149 -4.47 -5.39 2.38
CA LEU A 149 -5.09 -5.73 1.11
C LEU A 149 -6.45 -6.41 1.31
N ALA A 150 -6.54 -7.38 2.20
CA ALA A 150 -7.79 -8.07 2.49
C ALA A 150 -8.87 -7.09 2.99
N ASN A 151 -8.52 -6.19 3.92
CA ASN A 151 -9.44 -5.18 4.42
C ASN A 151 -9.88 -4.19 3.34
N VAL A 152 -8.95 -3.74 2.50
CA VAL A 152 -9.24 -2.80 1.39
C VAL A 152 -10.16 -3.44 0.35
N VAL A 153 -9.91 -4.70 -0.03
CA VAL A 153 -10.79 -5.42 -0.95
C VAL A 153 -12.18 -5.62 -0.35
N GLY A 154 -12.26 -5.97 0.94
CA GLY A 154 -13.52 -6.06 1.69
C GLY A 154 -14.28 -4.73 1.69
N TYR A 155 -13.59 -3.63 2.01
CA TYR A 155 -14.17 -2.28 1.95
C TYR A 155 -14.67 -1.93 0.54
N TYR A 156 -13.90 -2.21 -0.52
CA TYR A 156 -14.35 -1.97 -1.90
C TYR A 156 -15.60 -2.76 -2.25
N LYS A 157 -15.68 -4.01 -1.78
CA LYS A 157 -16.87 -4.85 -1.96
C LYS A 157 -18.09 -4.29 -1.23
N GLU A 158 -17.94 -3.87 0.02
CA GLU A 158 -19.00 -3.25 0.82
C GLU A 158 -19.51 -1.94 0.21
N GLN A 159 -18.60 -1.15 -0.39
CA GLN A 159 -18.96 0.06 -1.14
C GLN A 159 -19.58 -0.24 -2.52
N GLY A 160 -19.79 -1.51 -2.86
CA GLY A 160 -20.54 -1.93 -4.05
C GLY A 160 -19.69 -2.18 -5.30
N SER A 161 -18.37 -2.25 -5.19
CA SER A 161 -17.50 -2.56 -6.34
C SER A 161 -17.87 -3.89 -6.99
N GLN A 162 -18.01 -3.86 -8.32
CA GLN A 162 -18.27 -5.03 -9.18
C GLN A 162 -17.03 -5.42 -9.99
N ASP A 163 -15.87 -4.89 -9.62
CA ASP A 163 -14.63 -5.18 -10.34
C ASP A 163 -14.29 -6.68 -10.27
N PRO A 164 -13.93 -7.33 -11.41
CA PRO A 164 -13.63 -8.76 -11.44
C PRO A 164 -12.54 -9.18 -10.45
N PHE A 165 -11.52 -8.36 -10.21
CA PHE A 165 -10.47 -8.66 -9.24
C PHE A 165 -11.01 -8.67 -7.81
N VAL A 166 -11.84 -7.70 -7.45
CA VAL A 166 -12.47 -7.64 -6.11
C VAL A 166 -13.35 -8.87 -5.87
N LEU A 167 -14.15 -9.24 -6.87
CA LEU A 167 -15.04 -10.40 -6.79
C LEU A 167 -14.27 -11.71 -6.69
N SER A 168 -13.24 -11.90 -7.52
CA SER A 168 -12.43 -13.13 -7.52
C SER A 168 -11.64 -13.28 -6.22
N TYR A 169 -11.03 -12.21 -5.73
CA TYR A 169 -10.29 -12.23 -4.47
C TYR A 169 -11.18 -12.63 -3.29
N MET A 170 -12.40 -12.07 -3.20
CA MET A 170 -13.36 -12.43 -2.15
C MET A 170 -13.79 -13.90 -2.23
N ALA A 171 -14.02 -14.42 -3.43
CA ALA A 171 -14.33 -15.83 -3.62
C ALA A 171 -13.16 -16.74 -3.21
N GLU A 172 -11.91 -16.36 -3.53
CA GLU A 172 -10.71 -17.09 -3.10
C GLU A 172 -10.58 -17.12 -1.57
N VAL A 173 -10.79 -15.99 -0.90
CA VAL A 173 -10.74 -15.89 0.57
C VAL A 173 -11.81 -16.77 1.22
N GLN A 174 -13.05 -16.73 0.72
CA GLN A 174 -14.13 -17.58 1.22
C GLN A 174 -13.84 -19.07 1.05
N THR A 175 -13.26 -19.45 -0.10
CA THR A 175 -12.89 -20.84 -0.39
C THR A 175 -11.83 -21.34 0.59
N ARG A 176 -10.82 -20.51 0.90
CA ARG A 176 -9.77 -20.85 1.88
C ARG A 176 -10.35 -21.00 3.28
N ALA A 177 -11.21 -20.07 3.71
CA ALA A 177 -11.86 -20.11 5.01
C ALA A 177 -12.78 -21.33 5.20
N ALA A 178 -13.33 -21.88 4.12
CA ALA A 178 -14.16 -23.10 4.17
C ALA A 178 -13.33 -24.40 4.18
N ALA A 179 -12.03 -24.32 3.90
CA ALA A 179 -11.12 -25.46 3.87
C ALA A 179 -10.31 -25.63 5.18
N GLU A 180 -10.44 -24.69 6.12
CA GLU A 180 -9.86 -24.70 7.46
C GLU A 180 -10.91 -25.12 8.51
#